data_AF-K0S8K3-F1
#
_entry.id   AF-K0S8K3-F1
#
_cell.length_a   1.000
_cell.length_b   1.000
_cell.length_c   1.000
_cell.angle_alpha   90.00
_cell.angle_beta   90.00
_cell.angle_gamma   90.00
#
_symmetry.space_group_name_H-M   'P 1'
#
loop_
_entity.id
_entity.type
_entity.pdbx_description
1 polymer ?
#
loop_
_entity_poly.entity_id
_entity_poly.type
_entity_poly.pdbx_seq_one_letter_code
_entity_poly.pdbx_strand_id
1 'polypeptide(L)'
;MVIVLTAFNRMMANYSYSPVSRGGGRSASTGEEAPDDEEASDGDCEQEQTDEERMRKEIAKQKGLIDALPGHTSLLDRAAPHQRKLGQLEFKYQLLLEKKRLALVLLKFQDLYGALYSERCLMCLDDIHVHAAEDLVKYFFCCGGFICSDCSADLRQPRCPLCREDLPTKDRGKRFLVKLAKRGVPWAQTTVGYSICFGIGGFEKDPERGVEWLNKAAAQNYPRALFVLYKLHRERLVPVLGKCQEEANKLLLKSANLGFGLANIELAKCHSLVSDGFRKNSAEAYFRASVAFALNEKDQQAAQTLGAFHNYESIPEPSPYLACHYLNIAANGDEDGIACHLYSDELLKLIERLHDGYIEIPGFDVIPAVLFWKRKSRDIGYSAGNEHLKQCEFAAKSYCGNCKKEAQGDEKFKQCSKCKAQWYCSKECQVEAWKAVHKKDCKSAGILNFEDYLDAECGMSIDRPVP
;
A
#
# COMPACT_ATOMS: atom_id res chain seq x y z
N MET A 1 24.80 -12.04 22.72
CA MET A 1 24.53 -11.52 21.36
C MET A 1 24.49 -12.57 20.23
N VAL A 2 24.99 -13.80 20.39
CA VAL A 2 24.82 -14.89 19.38
C VAL A 2 23.52 -15.70 19.59
N ILE A 3 22.87 -15.58 20.76
CA ILE A 3 21.72 -16.41 21.17
C ILE A 3 20.36 -15.82 20.71
N VAL A 4 20.22 -14.50 20.58
CA VAL A 4 18.99 -13.86 20.05
C VAL A 4 18.90 -14.04 18.52
N LEU A 5 20.04 -13.99 17.82
CA LEU A 5 20.14 -14.31 16.39
C LEU A 5 19.76 -15.77 16.08
N THR A 6 19.99 -16.73 16.98
CA THR A 6 19.65 -18.14 16.74
C THR A 6 18.21 -18.48 17.07
N ALA A 7 17.55 -17.78 18.00
CA ALA A 7 16.13 -17.99 18.32
C ALA A 7 15.20 -17.38 17.26
N PHE A 8 15.56 -16.20 16.74
CA PHE A 8 14.79 -15.53 15.68
C PHE A 8 15.01 -16.21 14.30
N ASN A 9 16.26 -16.60 13.96
CA ASN A 9 16.56 -17.31 12.70
C ASN A 9 16.05 -18.77 12.67
N ARG A 10 15.95 -19.48 13.82
CA ARG A 10 15.35 -20.83 13.85
C ARG A 10 13.84 -20.83 13.61
N MET A 11 13.16 -19.71 13.82
CA MET A 11 11.71 -19.63 13.66
C MET A 11 11.28 -19.39 12.20
N MET A 12 12.07 -18.65 11.42
CA MET A 12 11.86 -18.46 9.97
C MET A 12 12.21 -19.72 9.14
N ALA A 13 13.10 -20.59 9.64
CA ALA A 13 13.48 -21.84 8.96
C ALA A 13 12.38 -22.92 8.95
N ASN A 14 11.30 -22.77 9.74
CA ASN A 14 10.17 -23.70 9.74
C ASN A 14 9.10 -23.37 8.68
N TYR A 15 9.34 -22.34 7.85
CA TYR A 15 8.52 -22.01 6.67
C TYR A 15 9.38 -22.05 5.40
N SER A 16 9.96 -23.20 5.07
CA SER A 16 10.54 -23.42 3.76
C SER A 16 10.33 -24.86 3.29
N TYR A 17 9.52 -24.96 2.23
CA TYR A 17 9.30 -26.13 1.39
C TYR A 17 10.62 -26.62 0.75
N SER A 18 10.70 -27.93 0.55
CA SER A 18 11.82 -28.65 -0.06
C SER A 18 12.24 -28.09 -1.44
N PRO A 19 13.54 -27.96 -1.73
CA PRO A 19 14.02 -27.57 -3.05
C PRO A 19 13.94 -28.73 -4.04
N VAL A 20 13.31 -28.50 -5.20
CA VAL A 20 13.38 -29.37 -6.38
C VAL A 20 14.67 -29.06 -7.15
N SER A 21 15.45 -30.10 -7.40
CA SER A 21 16.72 -30.10 -8.13
C SER A 21 16.55 -29.65 -9.59
N ARG A 22 17.37 -28.70 -10.04
CA ARG A 22 17.57 -28.39 -11.47
C ARG A 22 18.83 -29.08 -11.98
N GLY A 23 18.65 -30.02 -12.90
CA GLY A 23 19.72 -30.65 -13.67
C GLY A 23 20.27 -29.71 -14.75
N GLY A 24 21.59 -29.75 -14.93
CA GLY A 24 22.32 -28.97 -15.92
C GLY A 24 22.19 -29.51 -17.35
N GLY A 25 22.27 -28.60 -18.32
CA GLY A 25 22.37 -28.89 -19.74
C GLY A 25 23.26 -27.83 -20.41
N ARG A 26 24.27 -28.30 -21.14
CA ARG A 26 25.39 -27.55 -21.73
C ARG A 26 25.02 -26.76 -22.99
N SER A 27 25.78 -25.68 -23.17
CA SER A 27 26.25 -24.96 -24.37
C SER A 27 25.85 -25.45 -25.78
N ALA A 28 25.56 -24.49 -26.66
CA ALA A 28 26.06 -24.47 -28.05
C ALA A 28 26.25 -23.02 -28.52
N SER A 29 27.40 -22.80 -29.17
CA SER A 29 27.92 -21.56 -29.73
C SER A 29 27.75 -21.52 -31.25
N THR A 30 27.38 -20.37 -31.80
CA THR A 30 27.63 -19.87 -33.17
C THR A 30 27.43 -18.34 -33.06
N GLY A 31 28.37 -17.44 -33.37
CA GLY A 31 29.31 -17.37 -34.49
C GLY A 31 28.69 -16.47 -35.57
N GLU A 32 29.34 -15.34 -35.88
CA GLU A 32 29.07 -14.31 -36.93
C GLU A 32 28.63 -12.95 -36.35
N GLU A 33 29.09 -11.77 -36.78
CA GLU A 33 30.21 -11.25 -37.57
C GLU A 33 30.15 -9.71 -37.36
N ALA A 34 31.28 -9.02 -37.25
CA ALA A 34 31.35 -7.56 -37.12
C ALA A 34 31.59 -6.90 -38.50
N PRO A 35 30.98 -5.73 -38.72
CA PRO A 35 31.74 -4.54 -39.16
C PRO A 35 31.18 -3.26 -38.49
N ASP A 36 31.75 -2.06 -38.52
CA ASP A 36 33.01 -1.47 -38.94
C ASP A 36 33.08 -0.13 -38.17
N ASP A 37 34.30 0.36 -37.95
CA ASP A 37 34.61 1.63 -37.30
C ASP A 37 34.13 2.85 -38.12
N GLU A 38 33.29 3.71 -37.53
CA GLU A 38 33.13 5.10 -37.96
C GLU A 38 33.37 6.05 -36.79
N GLU A 39 34.50 6.78 -36.89
CA GLU A 39 34.86 7.93 -36.05
C GLU A 39 33.80 9.04 -36.17
N ALA A 40 33.17 9.40 -35.06
CA ALA A 40 32.32 10.59 -34.97
C ALA A 40 32.73 11.45 -33.76
N SER A 41 33.48 12.50 -34.10
CA SER A 41 33.69 13.79 -33.45
C SER A 41 33.27 13.99 -31.98
N ASP A 42 34.25 14.40 -31.18
CA ASP A 42 34.09 15.19 -29.95
C ASP A 42 33.11 16.35 -30.18
N GLY A 43 31.87 16.14 -29.73
CA GLY A 43 30.88 17.18 -29.50
C GLY A 43 30.62 17.23 -28.01
N ASP A 44 31.25 18.19 -27.34
CA ASP A 44 31.05 18.50 -25.92
C ASP A 44 29.60 18.98 -25.72
N CYS A 45 28.70 18.01 -25.55
CA CYS A 45 27.32 18.22 -25.17
C CYS A 45 27.23 17.83 -23.71
N GLU A 46 27.20 18.83 -22.81
CA GLU A 46 26.83 18.61 -21.42
C GLU A 46 25.44 17.98 -21.39
N GLN A 47 25.39 16.65 -21.39
CA GLN A 47 24.16 15.88 -21.30
C GLN A 47 23.54 16.17 -19.92
N GLU A 48 22.40 16.87 -19.94
CA GLU A 48 21.53 17.00 -18.78
C GLU A 48 21.22 15.60 -18.25
N GLN A 49 21.84 15.24 -17.13
CA GLN A 49 21.66 13.93 -16.52
C GLN A 49 20.20 13.76 -16.12
N THR A 50 19.60 12.64 -16.52
CA THR A 50 18.24 12.31 -16.08
C THR A 50 18.19 12.18 -14.56
N ASP A 51 17.06 12.52 -13.94
CA ASP A 51 16.87 12.36 -12.49
C ASP A 51 17.17 10.93 -12.00
N GLU A 52 16.92 9.94 -12.87
CA GLU A 52 17.24 8.54 -12.63
C GLU A 52 18.75 8.28 -12.53
N GLU A 53 19.53 8.79 -13.49
CA GLU A 53 21.00 8.70 -13.48
C GLU A 53 21.61 9.39 -12.28
N ARG A 54 21.10 10.59 -11.94
CA ARG A 54 21.53 11.33 -10.76
C ARG A 54 21.30 10.53 -9.48
N MET A 55 20.13 9.90 -9.33
CA MET A 55 19.84 9.04 -8.18
C MET A 55 20.73 7.80 -8.14
N ARG A 56 20.94 7.12 -9.27
CA ARG A 56 21.83 5.95 -9.35
C ARG A 56 23.27 6.30 -8.94
N LYS A 57 23.79 7.46 -9.36
CA LYS A 57 25.12 7.95 -8.97
C LYS A 57 25.21 8.22 -7.47
N GLU A 58 24.22 8.86 -6.88
CA GLU A 58 24.23 9.12 -5.43
C GLU A 58 24.06 7.82 -4.60
N ILE A 59 23.25 6.87 -5.07
CA ILE A 59 23.15 5.52 -4.46
C ILE A 59 24.51 4.82 -4.51
N ALA A 60 25.17 4.80 -5.67
CA ALA A 60 26.48 4.18 -5.84
C ALA A 60 27.54 4.83 -4.94
N LYS A 61 27.49 6.16 -4.80
CA LYS A 61 28.35 6.91 -3.88
C LYS A 61 28.14 6.51 -2.43
N GLN A 62 26.89 6.41 -1.96
CA GLN A 62 26.62 5.96 -0.59
C GLN A 62 27.06 4.52 -0.35
N LYS A 63 26.86 3.62 -1.32
CA LYS A 63 27.36 2.24 -1.26
C LYS A 63 28.89 2.20 -1.13
N GLY A 64 29.59 2.96 -1.98
CA GLY A 64 31.05 3.06 -1.90
C GLY A 64 31.57 3.61 -0.56
N LEU A 65 30.85 4.55 0.06
CA LEU A 65 31.20 5.05 1.39
C LEU A 65 31.01 3.99 2.50
N ILE A 66 30.00 3.12 2.37
CA ILE A 66 29.75 2.02 3.30
C ILE A 66 30.80 0.92 3.11
N ASP A 67 31.06 0.51 1.87
CA ASP A 67 32.01 -0.55 1.53
C ASP A 67 33.47 -0.19 1.90
N ALA A 68 33.79 1.11 1.92
CA ALA A 68 35.11 1.61 2.33
C ALA A 68 35.35 1.56 3.85
N LEU A 69 34.33 1.26 4.67
CA LEU A 69 34.48 1.14 6.12
C LEU A 69 35.00 -0.26 6.51
N PRO A 70 36.04 -0.38 7.36
CA PRO A 70 36.56 -1.68 7.80
C PRO A 70 35.51 -2.55 8.52
N GLY A 71 35.64 -3.88 8.46
CA GLY A 71 34.68 -4.85 9.05
C GLY A 71 34.78 -5.06 10.57
N HIS A 72 34.63 -4.01 11.40
CA HIS A 72 34.60 -4.13 12.87
C HIS A 72 33.43 -3.38 13.54
N THR A 73 32.89 -3.95 14.62
CA THR A 73 31.67 -3.52 15.34
C THR A 73 31.68 -2.07 15.85
N SER A 74 32.86 -1.46 16.05
CA SER A 74 33.01 -0.07 16.48
C SER A 74 32.75 0.97 15.37
N LEU A 75 32.35 0.54 14.17
CA LEU A 75 32.12 1.39 13.01
C LEU A 75 30.64 1.58 12.65
N LEU A 76 29.71 0.97 13.42
CA LEU A 76 28.26 1.17 13.25
C LEU A 76 27.88 2.67 13.35
N ASP A 77 28.51 3.43 14.25
CA ASP A 77 28.30 4.87 14.38
C ASP A 77 28.66 5.65 13.11
N ARG A 78 29.65 5.16 12.35
CA ARG A 78 30.15 5.77 11.11
C ARG A 78 29.36 5.30 9.88
N ALA A 79 28.92 4.05 9.87
CA ALA A 79 28.14 3.48 8.77
C ALA A 79 26.67 3.93 8.80
N ALA A 80 26.07 4.07 9.98
CA ALA A 80 24.64 4.34 10.16
C ALA A 80 24.12 5.59 9.41
N PRO A 81 24.82 6.74 9.36
CA PRO A 81 24.38 7.88 8.55
C PRO A 81 24.34 7.56 7.05
N HIS A 82 25.33 6.83 6.53
CA HIS A 82 25.40 6.44 5.13
C HIS A 82 24.36 5.38 4.76
N GLN A 83 24.14 4.37 5.63
CA GLN A 83 23.11 3.35 5.46
C GLN A 83 21.69 3.96 5.43
N ARG A 84 21.39 4.91 6.33
CA ARG A 84 20.11 5.65 6.31
C ARG A 84 19.94 6.47 5.04
N LYS A 85 20.99 7.20 4.65
CA LYS A 85 20.93 8.00 3.43
C LYS A 85 20.76 7.13 2.18
N LEU A 86 21.43 5.98 2.15
CA LEU A 86 21.27 4.97 1.12
C LEU A 86 19.81 4.50 1.06
N GLY A 87 19.21 4.14 2.19
CA GLY A 87 17.82 3.66 2.23
C GLY A 87 16.80 4.69 1.71
N GLN A 88 16.97 5.98 2.01
CA GLN A 88 16.14 7.05 1.45
C GLN A 88 16.27 7.15 -0.07
N LEU A 89 17.50 7.08 -0.58
CA LEU A 89 17.77 7.20 -2.01
C LEU A 89 17.25 5.98 -2.76
N GLU A 90 17.46 4.79 -2.22
CA GLU A 90 16.93 3.55 -2.79
C GLU A 90 15.39 3.56 -2.78
N PHE A 91 14.75 4.03 -1.71
CA PHE A 91 13.30 4.21 -1.68
C PHE A 91 12.81 5.19 -2.75
N LYS A 92 13.40 6.38 -2.85
CA LYS A 92 13.02 7.41 -3.84
C LYS A 92 13.19 6.91 -5.27
N TYR A 93 14.28 6.19 -5.52
CA TYR A 93 14.54 5.55 -6.80
C TYR A 93 13.51 4.46 -7.12
N GLN A 94 13.20 3.58 -6.17
CA GLN A 94 12.18 2.53 -6.32
C GLN A 94 10.78 3.12 -6.58
N LEU A 95 10.42 4.21 -5.89
CA LEU A 95 9.15 4.89 -6.10
C LEU A 95 9.05 5.51 -7.51
N LEU A 96 10.15 6.06 -8.03
CA LEU A 96 10.21 6.55 -9.42
C LEU A 96 9.99 5.42 -10.43
N LEU A 97 10.67 4.29 -10.25
CA LEU A 97 10.48 3.12 -11.11
C LEU A 97 9.05 2.58 -11.02
N GLU A 98 8.47 2.56 -9.83
CA GLU A 98 7.12 2.07 -9.60
C GLU A 98 6.07 2.93 -10.30
N LYS A 99 6.22 4.26 -10.28
CA LYS A 99 5.36 5.17 -11.06
C LYS A 99 5.41 4.87 -12.55
N LYS A 100 6.62 4.65 -13.10
CA LYS A 100 6.78 4.25 -14.51
C LYS A 100 6.11 2.90 -14.79
N ARG A 101 6.28 1.92 -13.89
CA ARG A 101 5.68 0.59 -14.01
C ARG A 101 4.15 0.65 -13.99
N LEU A 102 3.56 1.40 -13.07
CA LEU A 102 2.10 1.56 -12.97
C LEU A 102 1.51 2.24 -14.22
N ALA A 103 2.20 3.24 -14.78
CA ALA A 103 1.80 3.85 -16.04
C ALA A 103 1.81 2.84 -17.20
N LEU A 104 2.85 1.99 -17.31
CA LEU A 104 2.91 0.91 -18.30
C LEU A 104 1.82 -0.15 -18.10
N VAL A 105 1.46 -0.43 -16.85
CA VAL A 105 0.34 -1.33 -16.53
C VAL A 105 -0.98 -0.78 -17.05
N LEU A 106 -1.24 0.52 -16.89
CA LEU A 106 -2.46 1.14 -17.42
C LEU A 106 -2.49 1.18 -18.95
N LEU A 107 -1.34 1.40 -19.61
CA LEU A 107 -1.24 1.31 -21.07
C LEU A 107 -1.57 -0.11 -21.54
N LYS A 108 -0.91 -1.12 -20.95
CA LYS A 108 -1.19 -2.53 -21.25
C LYS A 108 -2.66 -2.90 -21.00
N PHE A 109 -3.27 -2.37 -19.94
CA PHE A 109 -4.67 -2.60 -19.66
C PHE A 109 -5.56 -2.04 -20.78
N GLN A 110 -5.28 -0.83 -21.25
CA GLN A 110 -6.03 -0.20 -22.34
C GLN A 110 -5.83 -0.93 -23.67
N ASP A 111 -4.64 -1.46 -23.93
CA ASP A 111 -4.37 -2.28 -25.12
C ASP A 111 -5.21 -3.58 -25.11
N LEU A 112 -5.39 -4.18 -23.94
CA LEU A 112 -6.13 -5.45 -23.79
C LEU A 112 -7.65 -5.27 -23.75
N TYR A 113 -8.14 -4.21 -23.12
CA TYR A 113 -9.56 -4.06 -22.76
C TYR A 113 -10.22 -2.80 -23.35
N GLY A 114 -9.47 -1.98 -24.06
CA GLY A 114 -9.91 -0.71 -24.61
C GLY A 114 -9.71 0.47 -23.66
N ALA A 115 -9.96 1.67 -24.18
CA ALA A 115 -9.79 2.91 -23.43
C ALA A 115 -10.64 2.92 -22.15
N LEU A 116 -10.04 3.39 -21.06
CA LEU A 116 -10.73 3.64 -19.81
C LEU A 116 -11.69 4.82 -19.99
N TYR A 117 -12.92 4.67 -19.50
CA TYR A 117 -13.89 5.75 -19.56
C TYR A 117 -13.45 6.92 -18.69
N SER A 118 -13.32 8.11 -19.28
CA SER A 118 -12.99 9.35 -18.59
C SER A 118 -13.99 10.46 -18.91
N GLU A 119 -14.22 11.33 -17.95
CA GLU A 119 -14.96 12.58 -18.12
C GLU A 119 -14.26 13.73 -17.39
N ARG A 120 -14.35 14.94 -17.94
CA ARG A 120 -13.74 16.13 -17.33
C ARG A 120 -14.50 16.59 -16.10
N CYS A 121 -13.76 16.92 -15.04
CA CYS A 121 -14.28 17.66 -13.90
C CYS A 121 -14.84 19.00 -14.36
N LEU A 122 -16.10 19.30 -14.09
CA LEU A 122 -16.70 20.59 -14.48
C LEU A 122 -16.22 21.79 -13.65
N MET A 123 -15.29 21.58 -12.69
CA MET A 123 -14.67 22.64 -11.89
C MET A 123 -13.22 22.88 -12.26
N CYS A 124 -12.35 21.86 -12.25
CA CYS A 124 -10.93 21.99 -12.59
C CYS A 124 -10.58 21.63 -14.03
N LEU A 125 -11.51 21.03 -14.79
CA LEU A 125 -11.32 20.55 -16.17
C LEU A 125 -10.37 19.36 -16.37
N ASP A 126 -9.81 18.81 -15.29
CA ASP A 126 -9.01 17.59 -15.35
C ASP A 126 -9.86 16.36 -15.71
N ASP A 127 -9.28 15.43 -16.45
CA ASP A 127 -9.91 14.15 -16.78
C ASP A 127 -9.98 13.24 -15.56
N ILE A 128 -11.15 12.66 -15.32
CA ILE A 128 -11.40 11.72 -14.22
C ILE A 128 -11.82 10.38 -14.80
N HIS A 129 -11.23 9.29 -14.33
CA HIS A 129 -11.75 7.94 -14.56
C HIS A 129 -12.98 7.67 -13.68
N VAL A 130 -14.11 8.30 -14.01
CA VAL A 130 -15.33 8.37 -13.16
C VAL A 130 -15.96 7.03 -12.82
N HIS A 131 -15.58 5.96 -13.52
CA HIS A 131 -16.06 4.60 -13.26
C HIS A 131 -15.03 3.72 -12.55
N ALA A 132 -13.83 4.23 -12.27
CA ALA A 132 -12.77 3.43 -11.65
C ALA A 132 -13.02 3.21 -10.15
N ALA A 133 -13.40 4.24 -9.40
CA ALA A 133 -13.74 4.12 -7.99
C ALA A 133 -14.78 5.18 -7.55
N GLU A 134 -15.51 4.88 -6.48
CA GLU A 134 -16.62 5.73 -6.00
C GLU A 134 -16.14 7.01 -5.31
N ASP A 135 -14.95 6.97 -4.71
CA ASP A 135 -14.32 8.05 -3.96
C ASP A 135 -13.56 9.04 -4.86
N LEU A 136 -13.42 8.76 -6.16
CA LEU A 136 -12.85 9.70 -7.13
C LEU A 136 -13.79 10.86 -7.48
N VAL A 137 -15.09 10.68 -7.24
CA VAL A 137 -16.12 11.64 -7.67
C VAL A 137 -17.15 11.91 -6.58
N LYS A 138 -17.64 13.15 -6.53
CA LYS A 138 -18.83 13.50 -5.76
C LYS A 138 -20.02 13.70 -6.69
N TYR A 139 -20.99 12.78 -6.62
CA TYR A 139 -22.25 12.90 -7.34
C TYR A 139 -23.21 13.90 -6.67
N PHE A 140 -23.91 14.67 -7.49
CA PHE A 140 -24.93 15.63 -7.04
C PHE A 140 -26.33 15.15 -7.43
N PHE A 141 -27.12 14.73 -6.44
CA PHE A 141 -28.47 14.20 -6.67
C PHE A 141 -29.44 15.21 -7.32
N CYS A 142 -29.22 16.51 -7.13
CA CYS A 142 -30.10 17.55 -7.69
C CYS A 142 -30.06 17.61 -9.22
N CYS A 143 -28.88 17.49 -9.83
CA CYS A 143 -28.69 17.61 -11.29
C CYS A 143 -28.25 16.31 -11.98
N GLY A 144 -27.71 15.34 -11.24
CA GLY A 144 -27.15 14.11 -11.82
C GLY A 144 -25.65 14.19 -12.14
N GLY A 145 -25.07 15.39 -12.09
CA GLY A 145 -23.65 15.64 -12.40
C GLY A 145 -22.71 15.27 -11.26
N PHE A 146 -21.41 15.44 -11.50
CA PHE A 146 -20.35 15.14 -10.55
C PHE A 146 -19.17 16.12 -10.70
N ILE A 147 -18.26 16.08 -9.72
CA ILE A 147 -16.93 16.72 -9.75
C ILE A 147 -15.89 15.76 -9.16
N CYS A 148 -14.60 15.99 -9.40
CA CYS A 148 -13.54 15.22 -8.76
C CYS A 148 -13.54 15.39 -7.24
N SER A 149 -12.98 14.41 -6.55
CA SER A 149 -12.87 14.40 -5.09
C SER A 149 -12.07 15.58 -4.54
N ASP A 150 -11.03 16.03 -5.24
CA ASP A 150 -10.24 17.19 -4.84
C ASP A 150 -11.07 18.48 -4.87
N CYS A 151 -11.76 18.77 -5.99
CA CYS A 151 -12.69 19.90 -6.07
C CYS A 151 -13.82 19.81 -5.05
N SER A 152 -14.25 18.59 -4.71
CA SER A 152 -15.26 18.35 -3.69
C SER A 152 -14.77 18.68 -2.28
N ALA A 153 -13.51 18.41 -1.95
CA ALA A 153 -12.92 18.70 -0.65
C ALA A 153 -12.89 20.21 -0.35
N ASP A 154 -12.75 21.04 -1.40
CA ASP A 154 -12.73 22.50 -1.30
C ASP A 154 -14.12 23.17 -1.30
N LEU A 155 -15.21 22.39 -1.37
CA LEU A 155 -16.56 22.95 -1.36
C LEU A 155 -16.94 23.53 0.01
N ARG A 156 -16.94 24.87 0.08
CA ARG A 156 -17.37 25.62 1.26
C ARG A 156 -18.86 26.02 1.25
N GLN A 157 -19.58 25.76 0.15
CA GLN A 157 -20.93 26.26 -0.08
C GLN A 157 -22.01 25.20 0.19
N PRO A 158 -23.19 25.58 0.72
CA PRO A 158 -24.31 24.66 0.94
C PRO A 158 -25.11 24.34 -0.35
N ARG A 159 -24.67 24.84 -1.51
CA ARG A 159 -25.32 24.72 -2.81
C ARG A 159 -24.51 23.88 -3.77
N CYS A 160 -25.20 23.22 -4.69
CA CYS A 160 -24.56 22.48 -5.78
C CYS A 160 -23.78 23.44 -6.69
N PRO A 161 -22.48 23.21 -6.94
CA PRO A 161 -21.68 24.08 -7.81
C PRO A 161 -22.14 24.04 -9.27
N LEU A 162 -22.85 22.98 -9.68
CA LEU A 162 -23.26 22.77 -11.07
C LEU A 162 -24.61 23.40 -11.41
N CYS A 163 -25.61 23.26 -10.53
CA CYS A 163 -26.96 23.76 -10.78
C CYS A 163 -27.47 24.79 -9.77
N ARG A 164 -26.67 25.15 -8.77
CA ARG A 164 -26.97 26.15 -7.72
C ARG A 164 -28.16 25.81 -6.81
N GLU A 165 -28.75 24.63 -6.94
CA GLU A 165 -29.77 24.12 -6.01
C GLU A 165 -29.16 23.87 -4.61
N ASP A 166 -29.93 24.09 -3.55
CA ASP A 166 -29.51 23.74 -2.19
C ASP A 166 -29.29 22.22 -2.07
N LEU A 167 -28.21 21.81 -1.38
CA LEU A 167 -27.91 20.40 -1.22
C LEU A 167 -29.03 19.69 -0.44
N PRO A 168 -29.52 18.54 -0.92
CA PRO A 168 -30.74 17.94 -0.39
C PRO A 168 -30.57 17.42 1.04
N THR A 169 -31.60 17.60 1.87
CA THR A 169 -31.77 16.87 3.13
C THR A 169 -31.97 15.37 2.86
N LYS A 170 -31.75 14.50 3.85
CA LYS A 170 -31.86 13.02 3.70
C LYS A 170 -33.13 12.57 2.96
N ASP A 171 -34.30 13.10 3.33
CA ASP A 171 -35.59 12.73 2.70
C ASP A 171 -35.75 13.27 1.27
N ARG A 172 -35.22 14.47 0.99
CA ARG A 172 -35.19 15.02 -0.38
C ARG A 172 -34.23 14.23 -1.26
N GLY A 173 -33.13 13.73 -0.71
CA GLY A 173 -32.13 12.91 -1.40
C GLY A 173 -32.73 11.68 -2.06
N LYS A 174 -33.58 10.92 -1.34
CA LYS A 174 -34.30 9.75 -1.90
C LYS A 174 -35.14 10.12 -3.13
N ARG A 175 -35.90 11.22 -3.06
CA ARG A 175 -36.78 11.65 -4.17
C ARG A 175 -35.98 12.02 -5.42
N PHE A 176 -34.90 12.79 -5.25
CA PHE A 176 -34.00 13.15 -6.34
C PHE A 176 -33.32 11.92 -6.97
N LEU A 177 -32.84 11.01 -6.13
CA LEU A 177 -32.19 9.78 -6.57
C LEU A 177 -33.13 8.91 -7.42
N VAL A 178 -34.38 8.71 -7.00
CA VAL A 178 -35.39 7.97 -7.79
C VAL A 178 -35.69 8.69 -9.11
N LYS A 179 -35.77 10.02 -9.11
CA LYS A 179 -35.99 10.82 -10.33
C LYS A 179 -34.84 10.62 -11.33
N LEU A 180 -33.59 10.62 -10.87
CA LEU A 180 -32.42 10.36 -11.73
C LEU A 180 -32.40 8.91 -12.25
N ALA A 181 -32.69 7.92 -11.39
CA ALA A 181 -32.75 6.52 -11.80
C ALA A 181 -33.80 6.29 -12.90
N LYS A 182 -34.99 6.90 -12.76
CA LYS A 182 -36.06 6.87 -13.78
C LYS A 182 -35.66 7.53 -15.10
N ARG A 183 -34.73 8.50 -15.07
CA ARG A 183 -34.18 9.15 -16.27
C ARG A 183 -33.09 8.33 -16.97
N GLY A 184 -32.71 7.17 -16.43
CA GLY A 184 -31.69 6.32 -17.03
C GLY A 184 -30.29 6.48 -16.44
N VAL A 185 -30.07 7.40 -15.49
CA VAL A 185 -28.73 7.70 -14.97
C VAL A 185 -28.14 6.46 -14.27
N PRO A 186 -27.04 5.86 -14.76
CA PRO A 186 -26.61 4.52 -14.35
C PRO A 186 -26.12 4.45 -12.90
N TRP A 187 -25.39 5.46 -12.42
CA TRP A 187 -24.96 5.53 -11.02
C TRP A 187 -26.16 5.64 -10.07
N ALA A 188 -27.21 6.36 -10.48
CA ALA A 188 -28.43 6.52 -9.71
C ALA A 188 -29.27 5.23 -9.70
N GLN A 189 -29.42 4.58 -10.86
CA GLN A 189 -30.07 3.27 -10.97
C GLN A 189 -29.39 2.24 -10.08
N THR A 190 -28.05 2.21 -10.08
CA THR A 190 -27.26 1.32 -9.23
C THR A 190 -27.51 1.58 -7.75
N THR A 191 -27.50 2.84 -7.34
CA THR A 191 -27.71 3.24 -5.95
C THR A 191 -29.14 2.94 -5.48
N VAL A 192 -30.15 3.19 -6.32
CA VAL A 192 -31.55 2.80 -6.04
C VAL A 192 -31.67 1.28 -5.92
N GLY A 193 -31.12 0.54 -6.88
CA GLY A 193 -31.19 -0.92 -6.90
C GLY A 193 -30.56 -1.53 -5.65
N TYR A 194 -29.33 -1.12 -5.31
CA TYR A 194 -28.66 -1.53 -4.08
C TYR A 194 -29.50 -1.17 -2.84
N SER A 195 -30.00 0.07 -2.77
CA SER A 195 -30.76 0.53 -1.61
C SER A 195 -32.06 -0.27 -1.40
N ILE A 196 -32.75 -0.62 -2.48
CA ILE A 196 -33.95 -1.46 -2.44
C ILE A 196 -33.59 -2.92 -2.07
N CYS A 197 -32.48 -3.48 -2.57
CA CYS A 197 -32.08 -4.84 -2.21
C CYS A 197 -31.89 -5.04 -0.69
N PHE A 198 -31.37 -4.01 -0.02
CA PHE A 198 -31.00 -4.08 1.40
C PHE A 198 -31.94 -3.31 2.34
N GLY A 199 -32.91 -2.56 1.82
CA GLY A 199 -33.82 -1.76 2.62
C GLY A 199 -33.15 -0.58 3.34
N ILE A 200 -32.15 0.04 2.70
CA ILE A 200 -31.36 1.14 3.29
C ILE A 200 -31.77 2.49 2.68
N GLY A 201 -31.41 3.60 3.34
CA GLY A 201 -31.69 4.94 2.80
C GLY A 201 -33.18 5.29 2.69
N GLY A 202 -34.02 4.63 3.52
CA GLY A 202 -35.47 4.81 3.53
C GLY A 202 -36.21 4.05 2.42
N PHE A 203 -35.55 3.14 1.70
CA PHE A 203 -36.22 2.22 0.77
C PHE A 203 -36.72 0.98 1.52
N GLU A 204 -37.86 0.45 1.09
CA GLU A 204 -38.35 -0.85 1.55
C GLU A 204 -37.51 -1.96 0.91
N LYS A 205 -37.24 -3.02 1.68
CA LYS A 205 -36.44 -4.15 1.23
C LYS A 205 -37.22 -4.98 0.21
N ASP A 206 -36.76 -4.98 -1.03
CA ASP A 206 -37.34 -5.73 -2.15
C ASP A 206 -36.24 -6.20 -3.11
N PRO A 207 -35.55 -7.31 -2.79
CA PRO A 207 -34.39 -7.78 -3.55
C PRO A 207 -34.62 -7.98 -5.05
N GLU A 208 -35.80 -8.44 -5.45
CA GLU A 208 -36.14 -8.69 -6.87
C GLU A 208 -36.21 -7.38 -7.65
N ARG A 209 -36.98 -6.41 -7.14
CA ARG A 209 -37.06 -5.08 -7.75
C ARG A 209 -35.73 -4.32 -7.70
N GLY A 210 -34.94 -4.52 -6.65
CA GLY A 210 -33.60 -3.95 -6.56
C GLY A 210 -32.68 -4.48 -7.67
N VAL A 211 -32.73 -5.79 -7.94
CA VAL A 211 -32.02 -6.44 -9.04
C VAL A 211 -32.47 -5.92 -10.40
N GLU A 212 -33.76 -5.65 -10.62
CA GLU A 212 -34.23 -5.04 -11.87
C GLU A 212 -33.56 -3.68 -12.15
N TRP A 213 -33.40 -2.83 -11.13
CA TRP A 213 -32.70 -1.55 -11.27
C TRP A 213 -31.21 -1.74 -11.53
N LEU A 214 -30.57 -2.70 -10.88
CA LEU A 214 -29.17 -3.05 -11.12
C LEU A 214 -28.96 -3.56 -12.55
N ASN A 215 -29.87 -4.39 -13.07
CA ASN A 215 -29.84 -4.87 -14.45
C ASN A 215 -29.98 -3.74 -15.47
N LYS A 216 -30.79 -2.71 -15.20
CA LYS A 216 -30.87 -1.51 -16.06
C LYS A 216 -29.55 -0.74 -16.13
N ALA A 217 -28.82 -0.63 -15.02
CA ALA A 217 -27.50 0.01 -15.01
C ALA A 217 -26.43 -0.89 -15.66
N ALA A 218 -26.48 -2.19 -15.39
CA ALA A 218 -25.57 -3.18 -15.99
C ALA A 218 -25.73 -3.30 -17.51
N ALA A 219 -26.95 -3.13 -18.03
CA ALA A 219 -27.22 -3.07 -19.48
C ALA A 219 -26.54 -1.87 -20.16
N GLN A 220 -26.24 -0.81 -19.40
CA GLN A 220 -25.47 0.35 -19.86
C GLN A 220 -23.95 0.16 -19.65
N ASN A 221 -23.50 -1.06 -19.35
CA ASN A 221 -22.12 -1.39 -18.99
C ASN A 221 -21.59 -0.58 -17.78
N TYR A 222 -22.44 -0.20 -16.84
CA TYR A 222 -21.98 0.54 -15.66
C TYR A 222 -21.19 -0.38 -14.71
N PRO A 223 -19.89 -0.16 -14.49
CA PRO A 223 -19.02 -1.19 -13.89
C PRO A 223 -19.39 -1.54 -12.45
N ARG A 224 -19.80 -0.55 -11.65
CA ARG A 224 -20.27 -0.77 -10.28
C ARG A 224 -21.54 -1.63 -10.23
N ALA A 225 -22.48 -1.46 -11.15
CA ALA A 225 -23.69 -2.29 -11.19
C ALA A 225 -23.36 -3.76 -11.47
N LEU A 226 -22.45 -3.99 -12.43
CA LEU A 226 -21.95 -5.34 -12.75
C LEU A 226 -21.30 -5.98 -11.53
N PHE A 227 -20.48 -5.23 -10.78
CA PHE A 227 -19.83 -5.73 -9.57
C PHE A 227 -20.81 -6.02 -8.43
N VAL A 228 -21.80 -5.15 -8.23
CA VAL A 228 -22.85 -5.38 -7.23
C VAL A 228 -23.65 -6.64 -7.57
N LEU A 229 -24.04 -6.83 -8.83
CA LEU A 229 -24.72 -8.05 -9.28
C LEU A 229 -23.85 -9.29 -9.05
N TYR A 230 -22.56 -9.24 -9.37
CA TYR A 230 -21.60 -10.30 -9.04
C TYR A 230 -21.63 -10.66 -7.55
N LYS A 231 -21.54 -9.67 -6.66
CA LYS A 231 -21.59 -9.90 -5.20
C LYS A 231 -22.90 -10.56 -4.77
N LEU A 232 -24.03 -10.08 -5.28
CA LEU A 232 -25.35 -10.65 -4.98
C LEU A 232 -25.47 -12.11 -5.44
N HIS A 233 -24.93 -12.45 -6.62
CA HIS A 233 -24.85 -13.84 -7.10
C HIS A 233 -23.96 -14.71 -6.20
N ARG A 234 -22.74 -14.23 -5.90
CA ARG A 234 -21.74 -14.97 -5.13
C ARG A 234 -22.23 -15.29 -3.72
N GLU A 235 -22.79 -14.30 -3.03
CA GLU A 235 -23.27 -14.41 -1.66
C GLU A 235 -24.65 -15.07 -1.56
N ARG A 236 -25.29 -15.37 -2.71
CA ARG A 236 -26.61 -16.01 -2.81
C ARG A 236 -27.69 -15.25 -2.04
N LEU A 237 -27.60 -13.92 -2.04
CA LEU A 237 -28.50 -13.06 -1.26
C LEU A 237 -29.88 -12.90 -1.90
N VAL A 238 -30.03 -13.25 -3.18
CA VAL A 238 -31.29 -13.08 -3.92
C VAL A 238 -31.60 -14.34 -4.74
N PRO A 239 -32.68 -15.09 -4.41
CA PRO A 239 -33.02 -16.34 -5.11
C PRO A 239 -33.26 -16.21 -6.62
N VAL A 240 -33.75 -15.06 -7.09
CA VAL A 240 -33.99 -14.79 -8.52
C VAL A 240 -32.70 -14.78 -9.35
N LEU A 241 -31.57 -14.48 -8.70
CA LEU A 241 -30.25 -14.55 -9.30
C LEU A 241 -29.82 -16.02 -9.28
N GLY A 242 -29.83 -16.65 -10.45
CA GLY A 242 -29.49 -18.07 -10.60
C GLY A 242 -28.14 -18.44 -9.96
N LYS A 243 -27.97 -19.74 -9.64
CA LYS A 243 -26.85 -20.26 -8.84
C LYS A 243 -25.52 -20.41 -9.60
N CYS A 244 -25.40 -19.93 -10.84
CA CYS A 244 -24.26 -20.23 -11.68
C CYS A 244 -23.06 -19.33 -11.35
N GLN A 245 -22.01 -19.92 -10.78
CA GLN A 245 -20.74 -19.23 -10.49
C GLN A 245 -20.11 -18.65 -11.77
N GLU A 246 -20.25 -19.35 -12.91
CA GLU A 246 -19.70 -18.88 -14.18
C GLU A 246 -20.34 -17.57 -14.64
N GLU A 247 -21.66 -17.41 -14.47
CA GLU A 247 -22.35 -16.15 -14.79
C GLU A 247 -21.91 -15.01 -13.87
N ALA A 248 -21.74 -15.29 -12.57
CA ALA A 248 -21.18 -14.32 -11.63
C ALA A 248 -19.76 -13.88 -12.07
N ASN A 249 -18.92 -14.83 -12.46
CA ASN A 249 -17.56 -14.54 -12.92
C ASN A 249 -17.53 -13.71 -14.20
N LYS A 250 -18.47 -13.91 -15.13
CA LYS A 250 -18.61 -13.05 -16.32
C LYS A 250 -18.89 -11.60 -15.94
N LEU A 251 -19.75 -11.37 -14.94
CA LEU A 251 -20.04 -10.03 -14.42
C LEU A 251 -18.79 -9.40 -13.78
N LEU A 252 -18.05 -10.17 -12.97
CA LEU A 252 -16.79 -9.72 -12.37
C LEU A 252 -15.76 -9.33 -13.43
N LEU A 253 -15.51 -10.22 -14.39
CA LEU A 253 -14.57 -9.98 -15.49
C LEU A 253 -14.96 -8.74 -16.29
N LYS A 254 -16.23 -8.60 -16.64
CA LYS A 254 -16.73 -7.43 -17.37
C LYS A 254 -16.53 -6.14 -16.57
N SER A 255 -16.87 -6.13 -15.28
CA SER A 255 -16.66 -4.97 -14.41
C SER A 255 -15.18 -4.60 -14.30
N ALA A 256 -14.31 -5.59 -14.08
CA ALA A 256 -12.86 -5.39 -13.97
C ALA A 256 -12.26 -4.85 -15.28
N ASN A 257 -12.65 -5.41 -16.42
CA ASN A 257 -12.16 -4.99 -17.74
C ASN A 257 -12.67 -3.59 -18.16
N LEU A 258 -13.76 -3.10 -17.54
CA LEU A 258 -14.20 -1.70 -17.68
C LEU A 258 -13.48 -0.74 -16.71
N GLY A 259 -12.47 -1.23 -15.99
CA GLY A 259 -11.61 -0.43 -15.12
C GLY A 259 -12.13 -0.25 -13.70
N PHE A 260 -13.12 -1.00 -13.23
CA PHE A 260 -13.58 -0.83 -11.84
C PHE A 260 -12.55 -1.40 -10.85
N GLY A 261 -12.02 -0.56 -9.96
CA GLY A 261 -10.94 -0.88 -9.04
C GLY A 261 -11.28 -2.05 -8.11
N LEU A 262 -12.45 -2.01 -7.45
CA LEU A 262 -12.89 -3.09 -6.56
C LEU A 262 -13.07 -4.43 -7.28
N ALA A 263 -13.49 -4.42 -8.56
CA ALA A 263 -13.57 -5.64 -9.36
C ALA A 263 -12.18 -6.18 -9.72
N ASN A 264 -11.21 -5.31 -10.03
CA ASN A 264 -9.84 -5.72 -10.27
C ASN A 264 -9.17 -6.27 -9.00
N ILE A 265 -9.41 -5.67 -7.83
CA ILE A 265 -8.94 -6.21 -6.53
C ILE A 265 -9.54 -7.59 -6.26
N GLU A 266 -10.84 -7.76 -6.46
CA GLU A 266 -11.50 -9.04 -6.26
C GLU A 266 -10.95 -10.11 -7.21
N LEU A 267 -10.75 -9.76 -8.49
CA LEU A 267 -10.15 -10.65 -9.47
C LEU A 267 -8.69 -11.02 -9.11
N ALA A 268 -7.93 -10.08 -8.54
CA ALA A 268 -6.60 -10.35 -8.01
C ALA A 268 -6.65 -11.40 -6.87
N LYS A 269 -7.61 -11.28 -5.96
CA LYS A 269 -7.82 -12.26 -4.87
C LYS A 269 -8.19 -13.63 -5.43
N CYS A 270 -9.10 -13.71 -6.40
CA CYS A 270 -9.48 -14.96 -7.06
C CYS A 270 -8.28 -15.68 -7.70
N HIS A 271 -7.43 -14.95 -8.43
CA HIS A 271 -6.22 -15.51 -9.03
C HIS A 271 -5.11 -15.84 -8.03
N SER A 272 -5.13 -15.28 -6.82
CA SER A 272 -4.15 -15.56 -5.77
C SER A 272 -4.45 -16.85 -5.00
N LEU A 273 -5.74 -17.15 -4.75
CA LEU A 273 -6.17 -18.19 -3.80
C LEU A 273 -6.80 -19.45 -4.43
N VAL A 274 -6.87 -19.57 -5.77
CA VAL A 274 -7.64 -20.64 -6.46
C VAL A 274 -9.08 -20.68 -5.94
N SER A 275 -9.78 -19.56 -6.05
CA SER A 275 -11.18 -19.45 -5.66
C SER A 275 -12.08 -19.22 -6.87
N ASP A 276 -13.39 -19.48 -6.68
CA ASP A 276 -14.44 -19.11 -7.63
C ASP A 276 -14.26 -19.67 -9.05
N GLY A 277 -13.54 -20.78 -9.22
CA GLY A 277 -13.29 -21.39 -10.55
C GLY A 277 -12.16 -20.73 -11.35
N PHE A 278 -11.45 -19.75 -10.79
CA PHE A 278 -10.26 -19.18 -11.39
C PHE A 278 -9.01 -20.02 -11.06
N ARG A 279 -8.14 -20.22 -12.05
CA ARG A 279 -6.83 -20.85 -11.85
C ARG A 279 -5.88 -19.87 -11.18
N LYS A 280 -4.97 -20.38 -10.34
CA LYS A 280 -3.90 -19.59 -9.73
C LYS A 280 -3.07 -18.91 -10.83
N ASN A 281 -2.92 -17.60 -10.75
CA ASN A 281 -2.05 -16.84 -11.64
C ASN A 281 -1.55 -15.60 -10.91
N SER A 282 -0.38 -15.71 -10.26
CA SER A 282 0.21 -14.61 -9.49
C SER A 282 0.53 -13.38 -10.37
N ALA A 283 0.91 -13.59 -11.63
CA ALA A 283 1.20 -12.49 -12.55
C ALA A 283 -0.06 -11.70 -12.92
N GLU A 284 -1.16 -12.39 -13.21
CA GLU A 284 -2.46 -11.74 -13.45
C GLU A 284 -2.98 -11.07 -12.18
N ALA A 285 -2.83 -11.71 -11.02
CA ALA A 285 -3.26 -11.13 -9.75
C ALA A 285 -2.50 -9.83 -9.44
N TYR A 286 -1.19 -9.82 -9.60
CA TYR A 286 -0.36 -8.62 -9.42
C TYR A 286 -0.70 -7.54 -10.45
N PHE A 287 -0.94 -7.92 -11.72
CA PHE A 287 -1.37 -6.99 -12.77
C PHE A 287 -2.70 -6.33 -12.41
N ARG A 288 -3.71 -7.10 -11.99
CA ARG A 288 -5.04 -6.59 -11.60
C ARG A 288 -4.97 -5.67 -10.38
N ALA A 289 -4.22 -6.04 -9.35
CA ALA A 289 -3.98 -5.18 -8.20
C ALA A 289 -3.27 -3.87 -8.60
N SER A 290 -2.31 -3.95 -9.52
CA SER A 290 -1.59 -2.79 -10.06
C SER A 290 -2.52 -1.85 -10.83
N VAL A 291 -3.44 -2.38 -11.65
CA VAL A 291 -4.45 -1.57 -12.35
C VAL A 291 -5.35 -0.85 -11.36
N ALA A 292 -5.85 -1.55 -10.35
CA ALA A 292 -6.72 -0.94 -9.33
C ALA A 292 -6.02 0.22 -8.59
N PHE A 293 -4.77 0.01 -8.18
CA PHE A 293 -3.98 1.04 -7.52
C PHE A 293 -3.62 2.21 -8.45
N ALA A 294 -3.23 1.94 -9.70
CA ALA A 294 -2.90 2.99 -10.65
C ALA A 294 -4.10 3.88 -11.02
N LEU A 295 -5.32 3.36 -10.91
CA LEU A 295 -6.55 4.12 -11.11
C LEU A 295 -6.97 4.94 -9.86
N ASN A 296 -6.53 4.53 -8.68
CA ASN A 296 -6.75 5.24 -7.42
C ASN A 296 -5.60 4.93 -6.44
N GLU A 297 -4.58 5.77 -6.42
CA GLU A 297 -3.38 5.59 -5.58
C GLU A 297 -3.68 5.67 -4.07
N LYS A 298 -4.90 6.06 -3.70
CA LYS A 298 -5.38 6.10 -2.31
C LYS A 298 -6.16 4.83 -1.92
N ASP A 299 -6.37 3.89 -2.85
CA ASP A 299 -7.11 2.65 -2.58
C ASP A 299 -6.31 1.73 -1.66
N GLN A 300 -6.79 1.61 -0.42
CA GLN A 300 -6.13 0.87 0.65
C GLN A 300 -6.13 -0.65 0.41
N GLN A 301 -7.16 -1.19 -0.24
CA GLN A 301 -7.24 -2.62 -0.53
C GLN A 301 -6.32 -3.02 -1.68
N ALA A 302 -6.22 -2.18 -2.71
CA ALA A 302 -5.23 -2.34 -3.77
C ALA A 302 -3.82 -2.27 -3.21
N ALA A 303 -3.54 -1.26 -2.37
CA ALA A 303 -2.27 -1.10 -1.69
C ALA A 303 -1.94 -2.33 -0.81
N GLN A 304 -2.87 -2.81 0.02
CA GLN A 304 -2.65 -4.01 0.84
C GLN A 304 -2.31 -5.24 -0.01
N THR A 305 -2.98 -5.40 -1.15
CA THR A 305 -2.74 -6.51 -2.07
C THR A 305 -1.34 -6.42 -2.69
N LEU A 306 -0.94 -5.24 -3.18
CA LEU A 306 0.41 -5.02 -3.73
C LEU A 306 1.49 -5.18 -2.65
N GLY A 307 1.28 -4.61 -1.47
CA GLY A 307 2.18 -4.75 -0.32
C GLY A 307 2.39 -6.20 0.08
N ALA A 308 1.34 -7.02 0.08
CA ALA A 308 1.44 -8.46 0.31
C ALA A 308 2.28 -9.18 -0.77
N PHE A 309 2.14 -8.82 -2.04
CA PHE A 309 2.97 -9.41 -3.11
C PHE A 309 4.47 -9.15 -2.92
N HIS A 310 4.84 -7.93 -2.53
CA HIS A 310 6.23 -7.60 -2.22
C HIS A 310 6.71 -8.24 -0.91
N ASN A 311 5.90 -8.24 0.15
CA ASN A 311 6.22 -8.81 1.47
C ASN A 311 6.41 -10.33 1.45
N TYR A 312 5.56 -11.06 0.70
CA TYR A 312 5.65 -12.52 0.55
C TYR A 312 6.53 -12.96 -0.61
N GLU A 313 7.24 -12.02 -1.26
CA GLU A 313 8.16 -12.30 -2.36
C GLU A 313 7.51 -13.15 -3.47
N SER A 314 6.23 -12.88 -3.75
CA SER A 314 5.38 -13.68 -4.64
C SER A 314 5.41 -13.18 -6.10
N ILE A 315 6.36 -12.31 -6.41
CA ILE A 315 6.60 -11.68 -7.72
C ILE A 315 8.10 -11.75 -8.06
N PRO A 316 8.51 -11.60 -9.33
CA PRO A 316 9.91 -11.75 -9.74
C PRO A 316 10.89 -10.77 -9.08
N GLU A 317 10.46 -9.53 -8.85
CA GLU A 317 11.29 -8.45 -8.31
C GLU A 317 10.59 -7.84 -7.07
N PRO A 318 10.59 -8.55 -5.92
CA PRO A 318 10.04 -8.00 -4.69
C PRO A 318 10.94 -6.87 -4.16
N SER A 319 10.32 -5.92 -3.47
CA SER A 319 11.02 -4.73 -2.97
C SER A 319 10.50 -4.44 -1.57
N PRO A 320 11.34 -4.53 -0.52
CA PRO A 320 10.91 -4.24 0.85
C PRO A 320 10.47 -2.78 1.01
N TYR A 321 11.05 -1.89 0.20
CA TYR A 321 10.64 -0.49 0.09
C TYR A 321 9.20 -0.35 -0.40
N LEU A 322 8.85 -1.03 -1.49
CA LEU A 322 7.48 -1.02 -2.01
C LEU A 322 6.52 -1.76 -1.08
N ALA A 323 6.97 -2.83 -0.43
CA ALA A 323 6.18 -3.52 0.60
C ALA A 323 5.81 -2.56 1.74
N CYS A 324 6.79 -1.87 2.34
CA CYS A 324 6.55 -0.85 3.36
C CYS A 324 5.64 0.27 2.86
N HIS A 325 5.91 0.81 1.67
CA HIS A 325 5.13 1.90 1.09
C HIS A 325 3.64 1.54 0.93
N TYR A 326 3.36 0.41 0.28
CA TYR A 326 2.00 -0.04 0.05
C TYR A 326 1.28 -0.44 1.33
N LEU A 327 1.96 -1.17 2.23
CA LEU A 327 1.38 -1.55 3.52
C LEU A 327 1.14 -0.35 4.42
N ASN A 328 1.95 0.71 4.33
CA ASN A 328 1.72 1.98 5.03
C ASN A 328 0.44 2.69 4.55
N ILE A 329 0.24 2.77 3.23
CA ILE A 329 -1.00 3.32 2.64
C ILE A 329 -2.21 2.55 3.16
N ALA A 330 -2.16 1.21 3.13
CA ALA A 330 -3.21 0.36 3.64
C ALA A 330 -3.44 0.53 5.16
N ALA A 331 -2.36 0.64 5.95
CA ALA A 331 -2.42 0.78 7.41
C ALA A 331 -3.13 2.07 7.88
N ASN A 332 -3.20 3.10 7.02
CA ASN A 332 -3.83 4.38 7.35
C ASN A 332 -5.35 4.30 7.50
N GLY A 333 -6.03 3.41 6.75
CA GLY A 333 -7.47 3.16 6.89
C GLY A 333 -7.81 1.70 7.18
N ASP A 334 -6.89 1.01 7.83
CA ASP A 334 -7.04 -0.39 8.21
C ASP A 334 -8.26 -0.61 9.12
N GLU A 335 -9.19 -1.44 8.66
CA GLU A 335 -10.43 -1.79 9.38
C GLU A 335 -10.35 -3.16 10.07
N ASP A 336 -9.45 -4.03 9.64
CA ASP A 336 -9.33 -5.40 10.17
C ASP A 336 -8.04 -5.64 10.97
N GLY A 337 -7.11 -4.69 10.92
CA GLY A 337 -5.84 -4.71 11.64
C GLY A 337 -4.73 -5.48 10.93
N ILE A 338 -5.00 -6.09 9.77
CA ILE A 338 -4.03 -6.90 9.02
C ILE A 338 -2.93 -5.99 8.45
N ALA A 339 -3.30 -4.87 7.84
CA ALA A 339 -2.33 -3.98 7.19
C ALA A 339 -1.35 -3.37 8.20
N CYS A 340 -1.84 -2.94 9.37
CA CYS A 340 -1.03 -2.45 10.48
C CYS A 340 -0.04 -3.51 10.97
N HIS A 341 -0.48 -4.78 11.07
CA HIS A 341 0.39 -5.88 11.45
C HIS A 341 1.48 -6.13 10.41
N LEU A 342 1.09 -6.31 9.14
CA LEU A 342 2.03 -6.57 8.05
C LEU A 342 3.03 -5.43 7.87
N TYR A 343 2.56 -4.18 7.94
CA TYR A 343 3.44 -3.01 7.90
C TYR A 343 4.47 -3.08 9.03
N SER A 344 4.05 -3.31 10.27
CA SER A 344 4.95 -3.41 11.42
C SER A 344 6.04 -4.48 11.27
N ASP A 345 5.71 -5.63 10.68
CA ASP A 345 6.67 -6.70 10.42
C ASP A 345 7.62 -6.34 9.28
N GLU A 346 7.11 -5.69 8.23
CA GLU A 346 7.94 -5.28 7.10
C GLU A 346 8.92 -4.16 7.47
N LEU A 347 8.55 -3.19 8.33
CA LEU A 347 9.51 -2.22 8.85
C LEU A 347 10.68 -2.92 9.54
N LEU A 348 10.39 -3.91 10.38
CA LEU A 348 11.43 -4.62 11.11
C LEU A 348 12.37 -5.35 10.14
N LYS A 349 11.82 -6.07 9.16
CA LYS A 349 12.59 -6.73 8.10
C LYS A 349 13.43 -5.76 7.28
N LEU A 350 12.87 -4.60 6.92
CA LEU A 350 13.59 -3.59 6.14
C LEU A 350 14.80 -3.06 6.90
N ILE A 351 14.62 -2.75 8.19
CA ILE A 351 15.70 -2.25 9.04
C ILE A 351 16.78 -3.32 9.25
N GLU A 352 16.39 -4.58 9.48
CA GLU A 352 17.34 -5.70 9.52
C GLU A 352 18.15 -5.81 8.22
N ARG A 353 17.53 -5.63 7.05
CA ARG A 353 18.21 -5.67 5.75
C ARG A 353 19.16 -4.48 5.55
N LEU A 354 18.75 -3.28 5.94
CA LEU A 354 19.53 -2.05 5.75
C LEU A 354 20.79 -1.98 6.62
N HIS A 355 20.80 -2.71 7.72
CA HIS A 355 21.82 -2.58 8.76
C HIS A 355 22.45 -3.92 9.11
N ASP A 356 22.62 -4.83 8.13
CA ASP A 356 23.33 -6.11 8.29
C ASP A 356 22.85 -6.96 9.48
N GLY A 357 21.54 -6.94 9.75
CA GLY A 357 20.90 -7.64 10.87
C GLY A 357 20.97 -6.91 12.22
N TYR A 358 21.55 -5.71 12.27
CA TYR A 358 21.54 -4.86 13.46
C TYR A 358 20.25 -4.02 13.52
N ILE A 359 19.40 -4.33 14.50
CA ILE A 359 18.18 -3.55 14.78
C ILE A 359 18.51 -2.29 15.60
N GLU A 360 19.62 -2.31 16.33
CA GLU A 360 20.08 -1.17 17.14
C GLU A 360 21.03 -0.29 16.34
N ILE A 361 20.48 0.79 15.78
CA ILE A 361 21.23 1.70 14.92
C ILE A 361 21.54 2.98 15.69
N PRO A 362 22.82 3.40 15.76
CA PRO A 362 23.16 4.65 16.40
C PRO A 362 22.36 5.83 15.84
N GLY A 363 21.57 6.46 16.73
CA GLY A 363 20.74 7.59 16.35
C GLY A 363 19.44 7.23 15.60
N PHE A 364 18.98 5.99 15.68
CA PHE A 364 17.64 5.57 15.22
C PHE A 364 17.12 4.32 15.99
N ASP A 365 15.84 4.31 16.35
CA ASP A 365 15.17 3.14 16.95
C ASP A 365 13.83 2.88 16.26
N VAL A 366 13.70 1.71 15.61
CA VAL A 366 12.48 1.27 14.91
C VAL A 366 11.40 0.78 15.87
N ILE A 367 11.76 0.38 17.10
CA ILE A 367 10.86 -0.29 18.05
C ILE A 367 9.64 0.57 18.42
N PRO A 368 9.74 1.89 18.63
CA PRO A 368 8.58 2.75 18.80
C PRO A 368 7.56 2.65 17.68
N ALA A 369 7.99 2.62 16.41
CA ALA A 369 7.10 2.50 15.25
C ALA A 369 6.47 1.10 15.17
N VAL A 370 7.27 0.05 15.32
CA VAL A 370 6.79 -1.35 15.30
C VAL A 370 5.71 -1.56 16.37
N LEU A 371 5.98 -1.15 17.61
CA LEU A 371 5.01 -1.32 18.70
C LEU A 371 3.77 -0.43 18.53
N PHE A 372 3.90 0.76 17.94
CA PHE A 372 2.75 1.61 17.62
C PHE A 372 1.79 0.88 16.66
N TRP A 373 2.28 0.40 15.52
CA TRP A 373 1.45 -0.25 14.51
C TRP A 373 0.93 -1.62 14.96
N LYS A 374 1.71 -2.42 15.69
CA LYS A 374 1.22 -3.68 16.28
C LYS A 374 0.12 -3.47 17.32
N ARG A 375 0.20 -2.43 18.15
CA ARG A 375 -0.86 -2.10 19.11
C ARG A 375 -2.11 -1.59 18.41
N LYS A 376 -1.96 -0.76 17.37
CA LYS A 376 -3.08 -0.33 16.52
C LYS A 376 -3.81 -1.54 15.92
N SER A 377 -3.07 -2.48 15.36
CA SER A 377 -3.59 -3.75 14.84
C SER A 377 -4.41 -4.53 15.89
N ARG A 378 -3.86 -4.71 17.09
CA ARG A 378 -4.56 -5.34 18.23
C ARG A 378 -5.83 -4.58 18.62
N ASP A 379 -5.73 -3.26 18.74
CA ASP A 379 -6.82 -2.40 19.22
C ASP A 379 -7.99 -2.36 18.21
N ILE A 380 -7.72 -2.59 16.91
CA ILE A 380 -8.73 -2.81 15.86
C ILE A 380 -9.39 -4.20 15.99
N GLY A 381 -8.66 -5.20 16.50
CA GLY A 381 -9.19 -6.54 16.79
C GLY A 381 -8.44 -7.69 16.12
N TYR A 382 -7.30 -7.43 15.48
CA TYR A 382 -6.52 -8.48 14.82
C TYR A 382 -5.79 -9.38 15.82
N SER A 383 -6.37 -10.54 16.11
CA SER A 383 -5.88 -11.42 17.18
C SER A 383 -4.66 -12.25 16.80
N ALA A 384 -4.49 -12.60 15.51
CA ALA A 384 -3.38 -13.43 15.04
C ALA A 384 -2.00 -12.77 15.25
N GLY A 385 -1.94 -11.44 15.28
CA GLY A 385 -0.72 -10.69 15.54
C GLY A 385 -0.33 -10.52 17.02
N ASN A 386 -1.20 -10.94 17.95
CA ASN A 386 -1.01 -10.66 19.38
C ASN A 386 0.21 -11.36 19.99
N GLU A 387 0.55 -12.55 19.51
CA GLU A 387 1.70 -13.28 20.04
C GLU A 387 3.02 -12.61 19.66
N HIS A 388 3.15 -12.17 18.40
CA HIS A 388 4.28 -11.33 17.97
C HIS A 388 4.34 -10.01 18.75
N LEU A 389 3.21 -9.35 19.01
CA LEU A 389 3.19 -8.14 19.84
C LEU A 389 3.74 -8.41 21.25
N LYS A 390 3.29 -9.49 21.91
CA LYS A 390 3.80 -9.86 23.25
C LYS A 390 5.30 -10.13 23.23
N GLN A 391 5.80 -10.79 22.19
CA GLN A 391 7.22 -11.08 22.03
C GLN A 391 8.03 -9.79 21.84
N CYS A 392 7.57 -8.87 20.97
CA CYS A 392 8.21 -7.56 20.79
C CYS A 392 8.19 -6.74 22.08
N GLU A 393 7.07 -6.70 22.81
CA GLU A 393 6.97 -5.98 24.09
C GLU A 393 7.84 -6.63 25.18
N PHE A 394 7.94 -7.96 25.16
CA PHE A 394 8.83 -8.68 26.06
C PHE A 394 10.29 -8.36 25.77
N ALA A 395 10.72 -8.37 24.51
CA ALA A 395 12.07 -7.99 24.13
C ALA A 395 12.37 -6.53 24.52
N ALA A 396 11.46 -5.60 24.21
CA ALA A 396 11.66 -4.18 24.47
C ALA A 396 11.68 -3.82 25.96
N LYS A 397 10.94 -4.53 26.82
CA LYS A 397 10.96 -4.29 28.27
C LYS A 397 12.16 -4.91 28.99
N SER A 398 12.81 -5.90 28.38
CA SER A 398 13.93 -6.63 28.99
C SER A 398 15.23 -5.84 29.01
N TYR A 399 15.36 -4.78 28.21
CA TYR A 399 16.57 -3.98 28.12
C TYR A 399 16.32 -2.48 28.33
N CYS A 400 17.27 -1.80 28.94
CA CYS A 400 17.25 -0.35 29.05
C CYS A 400 17.52 0.27 27.67
N GLY A 401 16.62 1.09 27.17
CA GLY A 401 16.73 1.78 25.88
C GLY A 401 17.84 2.84 25.79
N ASN A 402 18.65 3.02 26.84
CA ASN A 402 19.84 3.87 26.84
C ASN A 402 21.11 3.04 27.02
N CYS A 403 21.31 2.49 28.22
CA CYS A 403 22.55 1.80 28.60
C CYS A 403 22.55 0.30 28.32
N LYS A 404 21.48 -0.24 27.74
CA LYS A 404 21.32 -1.66 27.38
C LYS A 404 21.40 -2.65 28.54
N LYS A 405 21.36 -2.16 29.80
CA LYS A 405 21.24 -3.01 30.99
C LYS A 405 20.03 -3.93 30.84
N GLU A 406 20.24 -5.23 31.00
CA GLU A 406 19.19 -6.24 31.06
C GLU A 406 18.49 -6.19 32.43
N ALA A 407 17.15 -6.26 32.42
CA ALA A 407 16.36 -6.34 33.63
C ALA A 407 16.61 -7.68 34.35
N GLN A 408 16.92 -7.63 35.65
CA GLN A 408 17.19 -8.82 36.45
C GLN A 408 15.93 -9.27 37.20
N GLY A 409 15.52 -10.52 37.02
CA GLY A 409 14.34 -11.08 37.69
C GLY A 409 13.07 -10.28 37.42
N ASP A 410 12.41 -9.80 38.50
CA ASP A 410 11.18 -8.99 38.43
C ASP A 410 11.44 -7.46 38.38
N GLU A 411 12.67 -7.03 38.07
CA GLU A 411 13.02 -5.60 37.97
C GLU A 411 12.15 -4.89 36.91
N LYS A 412 11.42 -3.84 37.34
CA LYS A 412 10.55 -3.06 36.46
C LYS A 412 11.23 -1.76 36.04
N PHE A 413 11.67 -1.73 34.78
CA PHE A 413 12.17 -0.50 34.16
C PHE A 413 11.07 0.55 33.95
N LYS A 414 11.46 1.82 34.01
CA LYS A 414 10.59 2.97 33.79
C LYS A 414 10.22 3.07 32.32
N GLN A 415 8.92 3.01 32.01
CA GLN A 415 8.42 3.12 30.64
C GLN A 415 8.31 4.60 30.20
N CYS A 416 8.58 4.88 28.93
CA CYS A 416 8.25 6.18 28.34
C CYS A 416 6.73 6.42 28.38
N SER A 417 6.30 7.53 29.00
CA SER A 417 4.88 7.85 29.17
C SER A 417 4.17 8.22 27.86
N LYS A 418 4.90 8.59 26.82
CA LYS A 418 4.35 9.01 25.52
C LYS A 418 4.11 7.82 24.60
N CYS A 419 5.16 7.19 24.08
CA CYS A 419 5.02 6.08 23.13
C CYS A 419 4.72 4.73 23.81
N LYS A 420 5.00 4.61 25.12
CA LYS A 420 4.91 3.33 25.86
C LYS A 420 5.71 2.19 25.21
N ALA A 421 6.72 2.52 24.42
CA ALA A 421 7.47 1.58 23.58
C ALA A 421 8.96 1.47 23.95
N GLN A 422 9.44 2.29 24.89
CA GLN A 422 10.79 2.19 25.45
C GLN A 422 10.75 2.10 26.97
N TRP A 423 11.73 1.40 27.54
CA TRP A 423 11.92 1.21 28.98
C TRP A 423 13.33 1.62 29.41
N TYR A 424 13.48 2.13 30.63
CA TYR A 424 14.74 2.66 31.16
C TYR A 424 14.99 2.22 32.60
N CYS A 425 16.21 1.79 32.91
CA CYS A 425 16.59 1.38 34.27
C CYS A 425 16.62 2.54 35.27
N SER A 426 16.75 3.79 34.82
CA SER A 426 16.82 4.98 35.67
C SER A 426 16.23 6.22 34.99
N LYS A 427 16.07 7.32 35.75
CA LYS A 427 15.56 8.58 35.19
C LYS A 427 16.62 9.25 34.32
N GLU A 428 17.87 9.10 34.70
CA GLU A 428 19.07 9.62 34.03
C GLU A 428 19.17 8.99 32.64
N CYS A 429 19.07 7.66 32.56
CA CYS A 429 19.04 6.93 31.28
C CYS A 429 17.89 7.39 30.37
N GLN A 430 16.71 7.65 30.93
CA GLN A 430 15.59 8.18 30.15
C GLN A 430 15.90 9.58 29.58
N VAL A 431 16.50 10.46 30.37
CA VAL A 431 16.82 11.84 29.96
C VAL A 431 17.93 11.86 28.90
N GLU A 432 18.94 11.02 29.05
CA GLU A 432 20.03 10.87 28.07
C GLU A 432 19.51 10.36 26.74
N ALA A 433 18.80 9.23 26.74
CA ALA A 433 18.19 8.69 25.52
C ALA A 433 17.22 9.68 24.87
N TRP A 434 16.43 10.42 25.66
CA TRP A 434 15.52 11.44 25.15
C TRP A 434 16.25 12.57 24.41
N LYS A 435 17.42 13.00 24.90
CA LYS A 435 18.23 14.04 24.25
C LYS A 435 18.97 13.51 23.02
N ALA A 436 19.44 12.27 23.07
CA ALA A 436 20.22 11.66 22.00
C ALA A 436 19.36 11.32 20.77
N VAL A 437 18.32 10.50 20.96
CA VAL A 437 17.58 9.92 19.83
C VAL A 437 16.08 9.78 20.08
N HIS A 438 15.68 9.29 21.27
CA HIS A 438 14.33 8.79 21.50
C HIS A 438 13.23 9.84 21.31
N LYS A 439 13.51 11.14 21.52
CA LYS A 439 12.54 12.21 21.25
C LYS A 439 12.07 12.23 19.80
N LYS A 440 12.94 11.87 18.85
CA LYS A 440 12.62 11.82 17.42
C LYS A 440 11.79 10.56 17.13
N ASP A 441 12.29 9.39 17.48
CA ASP A 441 11.60 8.10 17.22
C ASP A 441 10.23 8.05 17.90
N CYS A 442 10.12 8.59 19.12
CA CYS A 442 8.86 8.69 19.84
C CYS A 442 7.82 9.55 19.11
N LYS A 443 8.25 10.55 18.32
CA LYS A 443 7.37 11.38 17.49
C LYS A 443 7.10 10.73 16.14
N SER A 444 8.10 10.06 15.57
CA SER A 444 8.04 9.44 14.25
C SER A 444 7.25 8.14 14.21
N ALA A 445 7.03 7.49 15.35
CA ALA A 445 6.35 6.19 15.46
C ALA A 445 4.97 6.11 14.78
N GLY A 446 4.25 7.23 14.74
CA GLY A 446 2.91 7.34 14.12
C GLY A 446 2.88 8.11 12.81
N ILE A 447 4.02 8.32 12.15
CA ILE A 447 4.04 8.96 10.83
C ILE A 447 3.24 8.09 9.85
N LEU A 448 2.29 8.73 9.17
CA LEU A 448 1.34 8.07 8.28
C LEU A 448 1.84 7.94 6.84
N ASN A 449 2.98 8.57 6.50
CA ASN A 449 3.60 8.48 5.19
C ASN A 449 5.00 7.84 5.33
N PHE A 450 5.24 6.76 4.61
CA PHE A 450 6.49 6.01 4.71
C PHE A 450 7.73 6.81 4.25
N GLU A 451 7.60 7.70 3.27
CA GLU A 451 8.68 8.60 2.86
C GLU A 451 9.06 9.57 3.97
N ASP A 452 8.05 10.20 4.58
CA ASP A 452 8.25 11.09 5.74
C ASP A 452 8.86 10.34 6.92
N TYR A 453 8.51 9.06 7.09
CA TYR A 453 9.10 8.20 8.12
C TYR A 453 10.60 8.02 7.87
N LEU A 454 11.01 7.63 6.66
CA LEU A 454 12.42 7.49 6.26
C LEU A 454 13.18 8.81 6.31
N ASP A 455 12.55 9.93 5.93
CA ASP A 455 13.20 11.25 5.93
C ASP A 455 13.37 11.80 7.36
N ALA A 456 12.45 11.46 8.29
CA ALA A 456 12.58 11.80 9.71
C ALA A 456 13.80 11.13 10.37
N GLU A 457 14.35 10.07 9.77
CA GLU A 457 15.53 9.35 10.25
C GLU A 457 16.84 10.16 10.11
N CYS A 458 16.89 11.22 9.27
CA CYS A 458 18.14 11.90 8.90
C CYS A 458 18.42 13.25 9.58
N GLY A 459 17.68 13.66 10.61
CA GLY A 459 17.86 14.97 11.25
C GLY A 459 19.16 15.17 12.06
N MET A 460 20.28 14.56 11.68
CA MET A 460 21.62 14.89 12.18
C MET A 460 22.28 15.88 11.22
N SER A 461 22.45 17.12 11.69
CA SER A 461 23.44 18.04 11.14
C SER A 461 24.80 17.33 11.16
N ILE A 462 25.43 17.22 9.99
CA ILE A 462 26.81 16.73 9.83
C ILE A 462 27.84 17.72 10.43
N ASP A 463 27.41 18.87 10.93
CA ASP A 463 28.29 19.91 11.47
C ASP A 463 28.35 19.94 13.00
N ARG A 464 28.92 18.90 13.62
CA ARG A 464 29.61 19.11 14.90
C ARG A 464 30.96 18.38 14.91
N PRO A 465 32.09 19.12 14.91
CA PRO A 465 33.36 18.50 15.27
C PRO A 465 33.26 18.04 16.72
N VAL A 466 33.66 16.78 16.95
CA VAL A 466 33.86 16.23 18.30
C VAL A 466 35.05 16.98 18.93
N PRO A 467 34.95 17.41 20.20
CA PRO A 467 36.08 18.04 20.93
C PRO A 467 37.31 17.14 21.04
#